data_AF-A0ABD7X919-F1
#
_entry.id   AF-A0ABD7X919-F1
#
_cell.length_a   1.000
_cell.length_b   1.000
_cell.length_c   1.000
_cell.angle_alpha   90.00
_cell.angle_beta   90.00
_cell.angle_gamma   90.00
#
_symmetry.space_group_name_H-M   'P 1'
#
loop_
_entity.id
_entity.type
_entity.pdbx_description
1 polymer ?
#
loop_
_entity_poly.entity_id
_entity_poly.type
_entity_poly.pdbx_seq_one_letter_code
_entity_poly.pdbx_strand_id
1 'polypeptide(L)'
;MSEKTLYQKLQNIHKKVPYIQKSQQASQYSYAGSSDVLGAIHGLMDEEKLILIPQITNKNTETSQNRKGSTVIFTELMMTMTWVNSDNPDEKLECQWYAQGIDTAGEKGVGKALTYGEKYFLLKFFNVATDDLDPDAFQENVKAQKTPELINDEQKKTLKELFNSMASVTKTPIEKVSKAYLEKVNSDSIEKLQEDTAIGLIELVTNQLNKQTKKAGN
;
A
#
# COMPACT_ATOMS: atom_id res chain seq x y z
N MET A 1 -49.22 -9.50 6.13
CA MET A 1 -48.03 -9.89 5.34
C MET A 1 -47.21 -10.84 6.19
N SER A 2 -46.60 -11.91 5.64
CA SER A 2 -45.70 -12.73 6.45
C SER A 2 -44.49 -11.91 6.85
N GLU A 3 -43.92 -12.16 8.04
CA GLU A 3 -42.66 -11.53 8.41
C GLU A 3 -41.53 -11.96 7.46
N LYS A 4 -40.58 -11.05 7.25
CA LYS A 4 -39.41 -11.31 6.40
C LYS A 4 -38.43 -12.20 7.15
N THR A 5 -37.92 -13.22 6.46
CA THR A 5 -36.77 -14.01 6.92
C THR A 5 -35.49 -13.16 7.00
N LEU A 6 -34.50 -13.62 7.76
CA LEU A 6 -33.16 -13.05 7.86
C LEU A 6 -32.54 -12.82 6.48
N TYR A 7 -32.60 -13.80 5.60
CA TYR A 7 -32.06 -13.66 4.24
C TYR A 7 -32.78 -12.61 3.42
N GLN A 8 -34.10 -12.49 3.55
CA GLN A 8 -34.86 -11.42 2.88
C GLN A 8 -34.53 -10.04 3.43
N LYS A 9 -34.33 -9.91 4.75
CA LYS A 9 -33.86 -8.69 5.41
C LYS A 9 -32.46 -8.30 4.90
N LEU A 10 -31.51 -9.22 4.91
CA LEU A 10 -30.15 -9.01 4.37
C LEU A 10 -30.15 -8.66 2.87
N GLN A 11 -30.99 -9.31 2.07
CA GLN A 11 -31.15 -8.99 0.65
C GLN A 11 -31.71 -7.58 0.43
N ASN A 12 -32.56 -7.07 1.32
CA ASN A 12 -33.05 -5.69 1.24
C ASN A 12 -31.97 -4.69 1.60
N ILE A 13 -31.12 -4.98 2.60
CA ILE A 13 -29.93 -4.18 2.87
C ILE A 13 -29.07 -4.14 1.61
N HIS A 14 -28.69 -5.30 1.06
CA HIS A 14 -27.89 -5.37 -0.18
C HIS A 14 -28.46 -4.52 -1.32
N LYS A 15 -29.79 -4.51 -1.51
CA LYS A 15 -30.44 -3.69 -2.55
C LYS A 15 -30.35 -2.18 -2.29
N LYS A 16 -30.32 -1.78 -1.02
CA LYS A 16 -30.32 -0.38 -0.59
C LYS A 16 -28.93 0.19 -0.36
N VAL A 17 -27.92 -0.65 -0.09
CA VAL A 17 -26.57 -0.19 0.19
C VAL A 17 -26.10 0.64 -1.02
N PRO A 18 -25.83 1.94 -0.83
CA PRO A 18 -25.38 2.78 -1.91
C PRO A 18 -23.93 2.46 -2.25
N TYR A 19 -23.51 2.96 -3.41
CA TYR A 19 -22.09 3.09 -3.69
C TYR A 19 -21.40 3.95 -2.62
N ILE A 20 -20.30 3.46 -2.03
CA ILE A 20 -19.60 4.14 -0.93
C ILE A 20 -18.34 4.83 -1.47
N GLN A 21 -18.42 6.16 -1.58
CA GLN A 21 -17.31 7.02 -2.01
C GLN A 21 -16.19 7.07 -0.97
N LYS A 22 -14.96 7.30 -1.44
CA LYS A 22 -13.80 7.54 -0.57
C LYS A 22 -13.90 8.92 0.07
N SER A 23 -14.03 9.00 1.39
CA SER A 23 -14.03 10.28 2.13
C SER A 23 -12.71 10.57 2.86
N GLN A 24 -11.90 9.54 3.13
CA GLN A 24 -10.68 9.65 3.91
C GLN A 24 -9.45 9.66 3.01
N GLN A 25 -8.44 10.41 3.41
CA GLN A 25 -7.16 10.51 2.70
C GLN A 25 -6.04 10.04 3.63
N ALA A 26 -5.45 8.88 3.33
CA ALA A 26 -4.13 8.55 3.83
C ALA A 26 -3.10 9.31 2.98
N SER A 27 -1.86 9.45 3.48
CA SER A 27 -0.78 10.14 2.77
C SER A 27 -0.58 9.67 1.31
N GLN A 28 -1.02 8.45 0.98
CA GLN A 28 -0.74 7.81 -0.31
C GLN A 28 -1.99 7.35 -1.09
N TYR A 29 -3.18 7.42 -0.51
CA TYR A 29 -4.42 6.99 -1.18
C TYR A 29 -5.65 7.51 -0.44
N SER A 30 -6.73 7.74 -1.19
CA SER A 30 -8.04 7.92 -0.60
C SER A 30 -8.70 6.57 -0.35
N TYR A 31 -9.42 6.41 0.75
CA TYR A 31 -10.14 5.18 1.12
C TYR A 31 -11.51 5.53 1.73
N ALA A 32 -12.46 4.61 1.63
CA ALA A 32 -13.69 4.70 2.43
C ALA A 32 -13.33 4.48 3.90
N GLY A 33 -13.61 5.44 4.77
CA GLY A 33 -13.36 5.30 6.20
C GLY A 33 -14.23 4.21 6.81
N SER A 34 -13.77 3.58 7.89
CA SER A 34 -14.63 2.60 8.61
C SER A 34 -15.95 3.24 9.04
N SER A 35 -15.93 4.52 9.46
CA SER A 35 -17.13 5.28 9.80
C SER A 35 -18.08 5.50 8.62
N ASP A 36 -17.57 5.63 7.39
CA ASP A 36 -18.43 5.80 6.20
C ASP A 36 -19.17 4.51 5.88
N VAL A 37 -18.45 3.39 5.94
CA VAL A 37 -19.01 2.04 5.71
C VAL A 37 -20.05 1.71 6.77
N LEU A 38 -19.72 1.92 8.05
CA LEU A 38 -20.64 1.70 9.15
C LEU A 38 -21.85 2.65 9.06
N GLY A 39 -21.65 3.93 8.78
CA GLY A 39 -22.74 4.90 8.65
C GLY A 39 -23.73 4.54 7.53
N ALA A 40 -23.23 4.07 6.38
CA ALA A 40 -24.08 3.66 5.27
C ALA A 40 -24.89 2.37 5.55
N ILE A 41 -24.35 1.46 6.36
CA ILE A 41 -24.94 0.13 6.56
C ILE A 41 -25.74 0.03 7.87
N HIS A 42 -25.32 0.68 8.96
CA HIS A 42 -25.99 0.63 10.27
C HIS A 42 -27.43 1.11 10.20
N GLY A 43 -27.71 2.21 9.50
CA GLY A 43 -29.11 2.67 9.34
C GLY A 43 -30.00 1.62 8.66
N LEU A 44 -29.46 0.91 7.68
CA LEU A 44 -30.17 -0.18 6.99
C LEU A 44 -30.35 -1.42 7.87
N MET A 45 -29.38 -1.70 8.75
CA MET A 45 -29.48 -2.75 9.76
C MET A 45 -30.58 -2.45 10.76
N ASP A 46 -30.68 -1.21 11.26
CA ASP A 46 -31.73 -0.78 12.18
C ASP A 46 -33.11 -0.85 11.51
N GLU A 47 -33.23 -0.39 10.26
CA GLU A 47 -34.46 -0.47 9.47
C GLU A 47 -34.97 -1.91 9.29
N GLU A 48 -34.08 -2.85 8.98
CA GLU A 48 -34.43 -4.26 8.81
C GLU A 48 -34.37 -5.07 10.13
N LYS A 49 -34.06 -4.40 11.25
CA LYS A 49 -33.91 -4.97 12.60
C LYS A 49 -32.94 -6.16 12.66
N LEU A 50 -31.72 -5.92 12.20
CA LEU A 50 -30.64 -6.89 12.23
C LEU A 50 -29.51 -6.44 13.15
N ILE A 51 -28.95 -7.38 13.91
CA ILE A 51 -27.74 -7.16 14.70
C ILE A 51 -26.61 -7.95 14.07
N LEU A 52 -25.43 -7.33 13.96
CA LEU A 52 -24.19 -8.01 13.64
C LEU A 52 -23.35 -8.17 14.91
N ILE A 53 -23.02 -9.41 15.27
CA ILE A 53 -22.22 -9.73 16.46
C ILE A 53 -20.85 -10.22 16.01
N PRO A 54 -19.78 -9.42 16.18
CA PRO A 54 -18.42 -9.88 15.95
C PRO A 54 -17.89 -10.66 17.17
N GLN A 55 -17.32 -11.84 16.95
CA GLN A 55 -16.65 -12.64 17.97
C GLN A 55 -15.24 -13.00 17.50
N ILE A 56 -14.22 -12.67 18.28
CA ILE A 56 -12.85 -13.17 18.04
C ILE A 56 -12.79 -14.62 18.51
N THR A 57 -12.47 -15.54 17.61
CA THR A 57 -12.35 -16.99 17.90
C THR A 57 -10.91 -17.42 18.07
N ASN A 58 -9.97 -16.73 17.43
CA ASN A 58 -8.53 -16.95 17.61
C ASN A 58 -7.75 -15.67 17.33
N LYS A 59 -6.53 -15.57 17.88
CA LYS A 59 -5.59 -14.48 17.60
C LYS A 59 -4.18 -15.00 17.42
N ASN A 60 -3.46 -14.42 16.47
CA ASN A 60 -2.00 -14.55 16.36
C ASN A 60 -1.35 -13.17 16.34
N THR A 61 -0.12 -13.07 16.83
CA THR A 61 0.61 -11.80 16.85
C THR A 61 2.09 -12.05 16.64
N GLU A 62 2.65 -11.41 15.62
CA GLU A 62 4.06 -11.51 15.26
C GLU A 62 4.74 -10.16 15.42
N THR A 63 5.88 -10.17 16.12
CA THR A 63 6.68 -8.96 16.34
C THR A 63 7.93 -9.02 15.46
N SER A 64 8.15 -7.96 14.69
CA SER A 64 9.33 -7.78 13.83
C SER A 64 9.89 -6.37 14.00
N GLN A 65 11.00 -6.07 13.31
CA GLN A 65 11.55 -4.72 13.23
C GLN A 65 11.53 -4.24 11.78
N ASN A 66 11.18 -2.97 11.57
CA ASN A 66 11.33 -2.34 10.27
C ASN A 66 12.81 -2.00 9.98
N ARG A 67 13.10 -1.52 8.76
CA ARG A 67 14.46 -1.12 8.34
C ARG A 67 15.11 -0.03 9.22
N LYS A 68 14.31 0.72 9.98
CA LYS A 68 14.75 1.78 10.91
C LYS A 68 14.88 1.28 12.36
N GLY A 69 14.75 -0.03 12.59
CA GLY A 69 14.83 -0.66 13.91
C GLY A 69 13.58 -0.48 14.78
N SER A 70 12.51 0.13 14.26
CA SER A 70 11.26 0.29 15.02
C SER A 70 10.48 -1.01 15.05
N THR A 71 9.90 -1.33 16.20
CA THR A 71 9.02 -2.49 16.38
C THR A 71 7.79 -2.41 15.50
N VAL A 72 7.47 -3.50 14.83
CA VAL A 72 6.25 -3.70 14.04
C VAL A 72 5.56 -4.94 14.57
N ILE A 73 4.31 -4.78 14.96
CA ILE A 73 3.44 -5.86 15.43
C ILE A 73 2.41 -6.14 14.34
N PHE A 74 2.45 -7.34 13.77
CA PHE A 74 1.44 -7.87 12.88
C PHE A 74 0.44 -8.69 13.70
N THR A 75 -0.83 -8.28 13.70
CA THR A 75 -1.90 -8.94 14.44
C THR A 75 -2.88 -9.58 13.48
N GLU A 76 -3.18 -10.84 13.71
CA GLU A 76 -4.17 -11.61 12.97
C GLU A 76 -5.30 -12.03 13.91
N LEU A 77 -6.55 -11.91 13.45
CA LEU A 77 -7.73 -12.33 14.18
C LEU A 77 -8.55 -13.26 13.29
N MET A 78 -8.82 -14.46 13.79
CA MET A 78 -9.92 -15.27 13.30
C MET A 78 -11.18 -14.81 14.01
N MET A 79 -12.23 -14.54 13.24
CA MET A 79 -13.47 -14.00 13.74
C MET A 79 -14.67 -14.83 13.26
N THR A 80 -15.75 -14.77 14.00
CA THR A 80 -17.08 -15.19 13.56
C THR A 80 -17.98 -13.98 13.62
N MET A 81 -18.58 -13.65 12.48
CA MET A 81 -19.48 -12.52 12.30
C MET A 81 -20.89 -13.09 12.19
N THR A 82 -21.72 -12.85 13.21
CA THR A 82 -23.06 -13.46 13.29
C THR A 82 -24.14 -12.42 13.05
N TRP A 83 -24.89 -12.59 11.97
CA TRP A 83 -26.13 -11.85 11.75
C TRP A 83 -27.26 -12.48 12.57
N VAL A 84 -28.01 -11.66 13.29
CA VAL A 84 -29.16 -12.09 14.10
C VAL A 84 -30.38 -11.28 13.70
N ASN A 85 -31.49 -11.95 13.42
CA ASN A 85 -32.79 -11.32 13.24
C ASN A 85 -33.34 -10.90 14.61
N SER A 86 -33.49 -9.59 14.86
CA SER A 86 -33.97 -9.11 16.17
C SER A 86 -35.43 -9.46 16.45
N ASP A 87 -36.25 -9.67 15.41
CA ASP A 87 -37.64 -10.10 15.57
C ASP A 87 -37.74 -11.60 15.93
N ASN A 88 -36.74 -12.40 15.51
CA ASN A 88 -36.64 -13.83 15.83
C ASN A 88 -35.16 -14.22 16.06
N PRO A 89 -34.65 -14.09 17.30
CA PRO A 89 -33.23 -14.28 17.58
C PRO A 89 -32.69 -15.69 17.29
N ASP A 90 -33.53 -16.71 17.13
CA ASP A 90 -33.09 -18.05 16.73
C ASP A 90 -32.67 -18.11 15.25
N GLU A 91 -33.14 -17.17 14.43
CA GLU A 91 -32.74 -17.04 13.04
C GLU A 91 -31.42 -16.26 12.95
N LYS A 92 -30.33 -17.02 12.76
CA LYS A 92 -28.96 -16.50 12.71
C LYS A 92 -28.20 -16.99 11.49
N LEU A 93 -27.19 -16.22 11.09
CA LEU A 93 -26.23 -16.60 10.08
C LEU A 93 -24.82 -16.31 10.58
N GLU A 94 -24.03 -17.35 10.80
CA GLU A 94 -22.64 -17.26 11.21
C GLU A 94 -21.71 -17.26 10.00
N CYS A 95 -20.80 -16.29 9.94
CA CYS A 95 -19.80 -16.16 8.89
C CYS A 95 -18.40 -16.19 9.50
N GLN A 96 -17.60 -17.18 9.15
CA GLN A 96 -16.18 -17.18 9.52
C GLN A 96 -15.46 -16.10 8.72
N TRP A 97 -14.63 -15.33 9.42
CA TRP A 97 -13.92 -14.19 8.86
C TRP A 97 -12.50 -14.11 9.39
N TYR A 98 -11.64 -13.45 8.64
CA TYR A 98 -10.25 -13.27 9.00
C TYR A 98 -9.87 -11.80 8.82
N ALA A 99 -9.15 -11.27 9.81
CA ALA A 99 -8.77 -9.86 9.85
C ALA A 99 -7.30 -9.70 10.24
N GLN A 100 -6.66 -8.67 9.70
CA GLN A 100 -5.25 -8.36 9.96
C GLN A 100 -5.09 -6.88 10.30
N GLY A 101 -4.08 -6.57 11.10
CA GLY A 101 -3.67 -5.20 11.42
C GLY A 101 -2.17 -5.09 11.64
N ILE A 102 -1.56 -4.05 11.08
CA ILE A 102 -0.15 -3.71 11.33
C ILE A 102 -0.08 -2.52 12.28
N ASP A 103 0.68 -2.68 13.35
CA ASP A 103 0.98 -1.60 14.27
C ASP A 103 2.48 -1.36 14.45
N THR A 104 2.91 -0.15 14.12
CA THR A 104 4.29 0.30 14.24
C THR A 104 4.55 1.06 15.54
N ALA A 105 3.51 1.30 16.36
CA ALA A 105 3.60 1.98 17.66
C ALA A 105 3.62 1.00 18.85
N GLY A 106 3.12 -0.23 18.67
CA GLY A 106 3.25 -1.33 19.62
C GLY A 106 2.08 -1.56 20.58
N GLU A 107 0.97 -0.80 20.46
CA GLU A 107 -0.14 -0.82 21.43
C GLU A 107 -1.54 -0.93 20.79
N LYS A 108 -1.65 -0.86 19.46
CA LYS A 108 -2.94 -0.72 18.73
C LYS A 108 -3.26 -1.87 17.76
N GLY A 109 -2.48 -2.96 17.78
CA GLY A 109 -2.57 -4.07 16.82
C GLY A 109 -3.97 -4.69 16.73
N VAL A 110 -4.55 -5.12 17.86
CA VAL A 110 -5.88 -5.74 17.92
C VAL A 110 -6.98 -4.78 17.48
N GLY A 111 -6.94 -3.52 17.94
CA GLY A 111 -7.92 -2.52 17.56
C GLY A 111 -7.93 -2.25 16.06
N LYS A 112 -6.74 -2.12 15.45
CA LYS A 112 -6.60 -1.98 13.99
C LYS A 112 -7.16 -3.19 13.24
N ALA A 113 -6.81 -4.41 13.67
CA ALA A 113 -7.29 -5.63 13.04
C ALA A 113 -8.83 -5.73 13.11
N LEU A 114 -9.44 -5.40 14.26
CA LEU A 114 -10.90 -5.36 14.41
C LEU A 114 -11.55 -4.33 13.48
N THR A 115 -11.05 -3.10 13.46
CA THR A 115 -11.60 -2.01 12.65
C THR A 115 -11.54 -2.32 11.15
N TYR A 116 -10.43 -2.90 10.67
CA TYR A 116 -10.34 -3.34 9.28
C TYR A 116 -11.18 -4.58 9.00
N GLY A 117 -11.19 -5.54 9.94
CA GLY A 117 -11.98 -6.76 9.85
C GLY A 117 -13.47 -6.49 9.63
N GLU A 118 -14.06 -5.66 10.49
CA GLU A 118 -15.48 -5.28 10.39
C GLU A 118 -15.78 -4.53 9.08
N LYS A 119 -14.96 -3.53 8.74
CA LYS A 119 -15.12 -2.77 7.51
C LYS A 119 -15.13 -3.68 6.28
N TYR A 120 -14.12 -4.54 6.14
CA TYR A 120 -14.01 -5.40 4.96
C TYR A 120 -15.05 -6.52 4.96
N PHE A 121 -15.44 -7.03 6.13
CA PHE A 121 -16.55 -7.98 6.24
C PHE A 121 -17.82 -7.40 5.64
N LEU A 122 -18.23 -6.20 6.08
CA LEU A 122 -19.46 -5.56 5.60
C LEU A 122 -19.42 -5.28 4.10
N LEU A 123 -18.31 -4.73 3.59
CA LEU A 123 -18.14 -4.46 2.16
C LEU A 123 -18.24 -5.73 1.32
N LYS A 124 -17.55 -6.81 1.73
CA LYS A 124 -17.52 -8.06 0.98
C LYS A 124 -18.82 -8.87 1.13
N PHE A 125 -19.42 -8.89 2.32
CA PHE A 125 -20.67 -9.56 2.57
C PHE A 125 -21.80 -9.01 1.69
N PHE A 126 -21.86 -7.67 1.52
CA PHE A 126 -22.86 -7.01 0.69
C PHE A 126 -22.39 -6.74 -0.75
N ASN A 127 -21.25 -7.27 -1.18
CA ASN A 127 -20.67 -7.03 -2.52
C ASN A 127 -20.65 -5.55 -2.93
N VAL A 128 -20.36 -4.67 -1.98
CA VAL A 128 -20.36 -3.23 -2.21
C VAL A 128 -19.16 -2.89 -3.09
N ALA A 129 -19.43 -2.36 -4.27
CA ALA A 129 -18.39 -1.81 -5.13
C ALA A 129 -17.74 -0.62 -4.43
N THR A 130 -16.41 -0.59 -4.44
CA THR A 130 -15.59 0.56 -4.04
C THR A 130 -14.56 0.74 -5.13
N ASP A 131 -14.44 1.94 -5.71
CA ASP A 131 -13.76 2.14 -7.00
C ASP A 131 -12.30 1.66 -7.07
N ASP A 132 -11.60 1.46 -5.95
CA ASP A 132 -10.19 1.08 -5.95
C ASP A 132 -9.81 0.06 -4.85
N LEU A 133 -10.61 -0.98 -4.63
CA LEU A 133 -10.11 -2.19 -3.95
C LEU A 133 -9.56 -3.20 -4.97
N ASP A 134 -8.99 -2.70 -6.06
CA ASP A 134 -8.04 -3.46 -6.87
C ASP A 134 -6.67 -3.41 -6.16
N PRO A 135 -6.08 -4.55 -5.79
CA PRO A 135 -4.68 -4.62 -5.38
C PRO A 135 -3.73 -3.88 -6.33
N ASP A 136 -4.10 -3.71 -7.60
CA ASP A 136 -3.29 -3.05 -8.62
C ASP A 136 -3.24 -1.52 -8.48
N ALA A 137 -4.29 -0.86 -7.98
CA ALA A 137 -4.28 0.59 -7.72
C ALA A 137 -3.29 0.98 -6.59
N PHE A 138 -3.02 0.04 -5.68
CA PHE A 138 -1.99 0.18 -4.66
C PHE A 138 -0.58 0.08 -5.26
N GLN A 139 -0.37 -0.76 -6.28
CA GLN A 139 0.94 -0.90 -6.94
C GLN A 139 1.35 0.35 -7.71
N GLU A 140 0.41 1.06 -8.34
CA GLU A 140 0.73 2.31 -9.06
C GLU A 140 1.14 3.43 -8.10
N ASN A 141 0.46 3.57 -6.95
CA ASN A 141 0.82 4.59 -5.96
C ASN A 141 2.13 4.27 -5.22
N VAL A 142 2.46 2.99 -4.97
CA VAL A 142 3.76 2.59 -4.40
C VAL A 142 4.92 2.89 -5.37
N LYS A 143 4.71 2.71 -6.68
CA LYS A 143 5.70 3.13 -7.71
C LYS A 143 5.87 4.65 -7.76
N ALA A 144 4.79 5.41 -7.59
CA ALA A 144 4.81 6.88 -7.65
C ALA A 144 5.34 7.56 -6.37
N GLN A 145 5.47 6.83 -5.24
CA GLN A 145 5.79 7.41 -3.92
C GLN A 145 6.98 6.79 -3.20
N LYS A 146 7.97 6.25 -3.92
CA LYS A 146 9.32 6.28 -3.38
C LYS A 146 9.74 7.75 -3.31
N THR A 147 9.97 8.28 -2.11
CA THR A 147 10.80 9.50 -2.00
C THR A 147 12.08 9.17 -2.75
N PRO A 148 12.48 9.93 -3.78
CA PRO A 148 13.63 9.56 -4.57
C PRO A 148 14.83 9.44 -3.64
N GLU A 149 15.32 8.21 -3.48
CA GLU A 149 16.45 7.93 -2.60
C GLU A 149 17.66 8.66 -3.18
N LEU A 150 18.44 9.31 -2.32
CA LEU A 150 19.71 9.89 -2.74
C LEU A 150 20.66 8.76 -3.13
N ILE A 151 21.54 9.04 -4.07
CA ILE A 151 22.56 8.11 -4.55
C ILE A 151 23.31 7.44 -3.40
N ASN A 152 23.45 6.13 -3.46
CA ASN A 152 24.19 5.36 -2.45
C ASN A 152 25.71 5.42 -2.69
N ASP A 153 26.51 4.98 -1.71
CA ASP A 153 27.97 5.11 -1.80
C ASP A 153 28.62 4.23 -2.89
N GLU A 154 28.00 3.09 -3.22
CA GLU A 154 28.44 2.21 -4.29
C GLU A 154 28.26 2.85 -5.67
N GLN A 155 27.12 3.49 -5.90
CA GLN A 155 26.83 4.24 -7.12
C GLN A 155 27.73 5.48 -7.25
N LYS A 156 27.99 6.21 -6.14
CA LYS A 156 28.95 7.33 -6.15
C LYS A 156 30.34 6.86 -6.56
N LYS A 157 30.79 5.74 -6.00
CA LYS A 157 32.09 5.14 -6.32
C LYS A 157 32.14 4.74 -7.80
N THR A 158 31.12 4.04 -8.28
CA THR A 158 31.00 3.59 -9.67
C THR A 158 31.05 4.76 -10.65
N LEU A 159 30.29 5.84 -10.41
CA LEU A 159 30.32 7.03 -11.26
C LEU A 159 31.70 7.71 -11.28
N LYS A 160 32.36 7.81 -10.12
CA LYS A 160 33.73 8.36 -10.04
C LYS A 160 34.72 7.53 -10.85
N GLU A 161 34.64 6.20 -10.78
CA GLU A 161 35.50 5.28 -11.55
C GLU A 161 35.22 5.37 -13.06
N LEU A 162 33.94 5.48 -13.45
CA LEU A 162 33.54 5.66 -14.85
C LEU A 162 34.00 7.00 -15.43
N PHE A 163 33.88 8.09 -14.68
CA PHE A 163 34.39 9.41 -15.11
C PHE A 163 35.91 9.41 -15.26
N ASN A 164 36.65 8.77 -14.34
CA ASN A 164 38.10 8.59 -14.47
C ASN A 164 38.48 7.79 -15.72
N SER A 165 37.76 6.69 -15.98
CA SER A 165 38.00 5.83 -17.13
C SER A 165 37.72 6.58 -18.44
N MET A 166 36.62 7.34 -18.50
CA MET A 166 36.28 8.16 -19.65
C MET A 166 37.29 9.29 -19.89
N ALA A 167 37.74 9.98 -18.83
CA ALA A 167 38.77 11.00 -18.91
C ALA A 167 40.07 10.45 -19.49
N SER A 168 40.46 9.26 -19.06
CA SER A 168 41.66 8.57 -19.55
C SER A 168 41.55 8.19 -21.03
N VAL A 169 40.42 7.61 -21.44
CA VAL A 169 40.20 7.19 -22.84
C VAL A 169 40.08 8.39 -23.79
N THR A 170 39.41 9.45 -23.37
CA THR A 170 39.19 10.65 -24.21
C THR A 170 40.28 11.71 -24.09
N LYS A 171 41.29 11.50 -23.23
CA LYS A 171 42.35 12.48 -22.88
C LYS A 171 41.78 13.85 -22.51
N THR A 172 40.63 13.85 -21.84
CA THR A 172 39.92 15.06 -21.41
C THR A 172 40.04 15.19 -19.90
N PRO A 173 40.29 16.40 -19.34
CA PRO A 173 40.31 16.61 -17.90
C PRO A 173 39.04 16.08 -17.22
N ILE A 174 39.20 15.41 -16.08
CA ILE A 174 38.09 14.74 -15.37
C ILE A 174 36.98 15.72 -15.00
N GLU A 175 37.32 16.97 -14.69
CA GLU A 175 36.36 18.02 -14.34
C GLU A 175 35.45 18.38 -15.52
N LYS A 176 35.99 18.34 -16.75
CA LYS A 176 35.19 18.58 -17.96
C LYS A 176 34.28 17.39 -18.26
N VAL A 177 34.77 16.17 -18.02
CA VAL A 177 34.02 14.93 -18.21
C VAL A 177 32.86 14.85 -17.22
N SER A 178 33.13 15.01 -15.92
CA SER A 178 32.11 14.96 -14.87
C SER A 178 31.04 16.03 -15.08
N LYS A 179 31.43 17.28 -15.37
CA LYS A 179 30.52 18.38 -15.67
C LYS A 179 29.61 18.07 -16.86
N ALA A 180 30.16 17.58 -17.97
CA ALA A 180 29.38 17.27 -19.17
C ALA A 180 28.34 16.14 -18.96
N TYR A 181 28.59 15.23 -18.03
CA TYR A 181 27.65 14.16 -17.69
C TYR A 181 26.61 14.60 -16.64
N LEU A 182 27.02 15.39 -15.66
CA LEU A 182 26.13 15.92 -14.64
C LEU A 182 25.15 16.96 -15.21
N GLU A 183 25.57 17.78 -16.17
CA GLU A 183 24.69 18.72 -16.90
C GLU A 183 23.57 17.99 -17.66
N LYS A 184 23.83 16.80 -18.21
CA LYS A 184 22.80 16.00 -18.92
C LYS A 184 21.66 15.53 -18.03
N VAL A 185 21.89 15.49 -16.72
CA VAL A 185 20.90 15.09 -15.72
C VAL A 185 20.48 16.26 -14.83
N ASN A 186 20.76 17.50 -15.25
CA ASN A 186 20.45 18.73 -14.52
C ASN A 186 20.96 18.72 -13.07
N SER A 187 22.17 18.22 -12.84
CA SER A 187 22.82 18.23 -11.52
C SER A 187 24.16 18.94 -11.55
N ASP A 188 24.53 19.55 -10.42
CA ASP A 188 25.84 20.19 -10.23
C ASP A 188 26.86 19.28 -9.53
N SER A 189 26.40 18.20 -8.89
CA SER A 189 27.27 17.29 -8.15
C SER A 189 26.70 15.87 -8.09
N ILE A 190 27.57 14.89 -7.88
CA ILE A 190 27.16 13.48 -7.77
C ILE A 190 26.30 13.30 -6.51
N GLU A 191 26.65 13.98 -5.41
CA GLU A 191 26.02 13.84 -4.10
C GLU A 191 24.54 14.26 -4.08
N LYS A 192 24.11 15.07 -5.05
CA LYS A 192 22.73 15.53 -5.20
C LYS A 192 21.89 14.62 -6.11
N LEU A 193 22.49 13.59 -6.69
CA LEU A 193 21.77 12.69 -7.59
C LEU A 193 20.79 11.80 -6.81
N GLN A 194 19.65 11.57 -7.44
CA GLN A 194 18.72 10.52 -7.04
C GLN A 194 19.21 9.18 -7.57
N GLU A 195 18.82 8.09 -6.90
CA GLU A 195 19.26 6.73 -7.21
C GLU A 195 18.96 6.34 -8.66
N ASP A 196 17.72 6.55 -9.12
CA ASP A 196 17.30 6.22 -10.49
C ASP A 196 18.08 7.04 -11.53
N THR A 197 18.32 8.33 -11.26
CA THR A 197 19.12 9.21 -12.11
C THR A 197 20.59 8.74 -12.14
N ALA A 198 21.13 8.28 -11.02
CA ALA A 198 22.48 7.74 -10.94
C ALA A 198 22.61 6.44 -11.74
N ILE A 199 21.64 5.53 -11.65
CA ILE A 199 21.60 4.29 -12.44
C ILE A 199 21.60 4.61 -13.95
N GLY A 200 20.70 5.49 -14.39
CA GLY A 200 20.64 5.90 -15.80
C GLY A 200 21.95 6.56 -16.27
N LEU A 201 22.60 7.34 -15.40
CA LEU A 201 23.88 7.96 -15.72
C LEU A 201 25.03 6.93 -15.80
N ILE A 202 25.07 5.94 -14.90
CA ILE A 202 26.03 4.84 -14.92
C ILE A 202 25.92 4.07 -16.25
N GLU A 203 24.72 3.71 -16.67
CA GLU A 203 24.48 3.01 -17.94
C GLU A 203 24.92 3.85 -19.14
N LEU A 204 24.59 5.14 -19.14
CA LEU A 204 24.95 6.05 -20.22
C LEU A 204 26.47 6.20 -20.35
N VAL A 205 27.18 6.42 -19.23
CA VAL A 205 28.64 6.58 -19.25
C VAL A 205 29.31 5.26 -19.64
N THR A 206 28.84 4.13 -19.12
CA THR A 206 29.36 2.79 -19.48
C THR A 206 29.21 2.51 -20.97
N ASN A 207 28.02 2.76 -21.53
CA ASN A 207 27.78 2.58 -22.96
C ASN A 207 28.64 3.48 -23.84
N GLN A 208 28.86 4.73 -23.42
CA GLN A 208 29.74 5.64 -24.14
C GLN A 208 31.21 5.25 -24.00
N LEU A 209 31.63 4.79 -22.83
CA LEU A 209 33.00 4.32 -22.59
C LEU A 209 33.32 3.15 -23.51
N ASN A 210 32.41 2.16 -23.57
CA ASN A 210 32.54 0.99 -24.44
C ASN A 210 32.62 1.36 -25.93
N LYS A 211 31.94 2.43 -26.35
CA LYS A 211 32.05 2.93 -27.73
C LYS A 211 33.39 3.62 -27.99
N GLN A 212 33.91 4.37 -27.02
CA GLN A 212 35.20 5.07 -27.16
C GLN A 212 36.38 4.09 -27.10
N THR A 213 36.34 3.09 -26.23
CA THR A 213 37.38 2.04 -26.16
C THR A 213 37.42 1.18 -27.42
N LYS A 214 36.27 0.85 -28.01
CA LYS A 214 36.20 0.18 -29.33
C LYS A 214 36.75 1.03 -30.48
N LYS A 215 36.63 2.36 -30.42
CA LYS A 215 37.21 3.27 -31.41
C LYS A 215 38.71 3.49 -31.24
N ALA A 216 39.24 3.36 -30.03
CA ALA A 216 40.67 3.51 -29.73
C ALA A 216 41.50 2.24 -29.95
N GLY A 217 40.84 1.08 -30.13
CA GLY A 217 41.46 -0.22 -30.40
C GLY A 217 41.53 -0.63 -31.87
N ASN A 218 41.07 0.22 -32.80
CA ASN A 218 41.31 0.15 -34.25
C ASN A 218 42.29 1.27 -34.64
#